data_AF-A0A2M8TA53-F1
#
_entry.id   AF-A0A2M8TA53-F1
#
_cell.length_a   1.000
_cell.length_b   1.000
_cell.length_c   1.000
_cell.angle_alpha   90.00
_cell.angle_beta   90.00
_cell.angle_gamma   90.00
#
_symmetry.space_group_name_H-M   'P 1'
#
loop_
_entity.id
_entity.type
_entity.pdbx_description
1 polymer ?
#
loop_
_entity_poly.entity_id
_entity_poly.type
_entity_poly.pdbx_seq_one_letter_code
_entity_poly.pdbx_strand_id
1 'polypeptide(L)'
;MKKITKANIFFLVLIIMQLLGSAVIQVVKANFKFNFPSALVISQIILLVIPNIIYILVTRQSFKKTLRINSINIKSVGIVVLIAIFFLPIASFLANLTGLVFKNNVETVIGYMKGTPLIIMVIVLAIVPALCEEFLVRGSILSGYRSISIKKAALINGFLFGVLHLNPPQFLYTFALGIILSYLVYSCDSIFASMTAHFTFNSFSAVGSWYSMKYGIQNTGKSIRDLSTNGKIVTLLIGAILAVVACYIIIVLIKQLMDINKDKIKVEQLEDLEKKENYTAEDKFVSVIPIVLSLVLFTACVYQNLHKIM
;
A
#
# COMPACT_ATOMS: atom_id res chain seq x y z
N MET A 1 -23.20 2.66 -14.86
CA MET A 1 -21.85 2.07 -14.70
C MET A 1 -21.79 1.21 -13.46
N LYS A 2 -21.22 0.01 -13.58
CA LYS A 2 -21.05 -0.95 -12.47
C LYS A 2 -20.04 -0.46 -11.43
N LYS A 3 -20.11 -1.00 -10.21
CA LYS A 3 -19.25 -0.57 -9.08
C LYS A 3 -17.76 -0.76 -9.37
N ILE A 4 -17.36 -1.90 -9.93
CA ILE A 4 -15.95 -2.18 -10.27
C ILE A 4 -15.45 -1.17 -11.31
N THR A 5 -16.24 -0.88 -12.35
CA THR A 5 -15.88 0.09 -13.38
C THR A 5 -15.65 1.49 -12.80
N LYS A 6 -16.52 1.94 -11.89
CA LYS A 6 -16.36 3.24 -11.21
C LYS A 6 -15.08 3.30 -10.38
N ALA A 7 -14.77 2.24 -9.62
CA ALA A 7 -13.55 2.17 -8.83
C ALA A 7 -12.29 2.19 -9.72
N ASN A 8 -12.34 1.54 -10.89
CA ASN A 8 -11.20 1.46 -11.80
C ASN A 8 -10.95 2.75 -12.56
N ILE A 9 -12.02 3.44 -12.96
CA ILE A 9 -11.90 4.79 -13.53
C ILE A 9 -11.37 5.76 -12.48
N PHE A 10 -11.86 5.67 -11.24
CA PHE A 10 -11.35 6.50 -10.16
C PHE A 10 -9.85 6.25 -9.93
N PHE A 11 -9.40 4.99 -9.93
CA PHE A 11 -7.99 4.66 -9.86
C PHE A 11 -7.18 5.24 -11.03
N LEU A 12 -7.68 5.14 -12.27
CA LEU A 12 -7.02 5.73 -13.43
C LEU A 12 -6.88 7.26 -13.28
N VAL A 13 -7.93 7.93 -12.83
CA VAL A 13 -7.91 9.38 -12.56
C VAL A 13 -6.83 9.70 -11.53
N LEU A 14 -6.70 8.91 -10.46
CA LEU A 14 -5.66 9.09 -9.45
C LEU A 14 -4.25 8.93 -10.01
N ILE A 15 -4.02 7.94 -10.88
CA ILE A 15 -2.71 7.76 -11.52
C ILE A 15 -2.36 8.97 -12.39
N ILE A 16 -3.32 9.45 -13.20
CA ILE A 16 -3.13 10.67 -14.00
C ILE A 16 -2.85 11.87 -13.08
N MET A 17 -3.62 12.04 -12.00
CA MET A 17 -3.42 13.11 -11.04
C MET A 17 -2.07 13.03 -10.32
N GLN A 18 -1.55 11.85 -10.01
CA GLN A 18 -0.23 11.72 -9.39
C GLN A 18 0.90 12.05 -10.37
N LEU A 19 0.78 11.61 -11.62
CA LEU A 19 1.77 11.94 -12.66
C LEU A 19 1.83 13.46 -12.90
N LEU A 20 0.67 14.10 -13.05
CA LEU A 20 0.58 15.56 -13.18
C LEU A 20 0.90 16.30 -11.87
N GLY A 21 0.57 15.69 -10.74
CA GLY A 21 0.75 16.23 -9.40
C GLY A 21 2.20 16.44 -9.02
N SER A 22 3.13 15.68 -9.60
CA SER A 22 4.57 15.91 -9.45
C SER A 22 4.99 17.34 -9.87
N ALA A 23 4.38 17.89 -10.93
CA ALA A 23 4.60 19.27 -11.36
C ALA A 23 3.94 20.28 -10.41
N VAL A 24 2.73 19.98 -9.94
CA VAL A 24 2.02 20.82 -8.96
C VAL A 24 2.79 20.93 -7.64
N ILE A 25 3.36 19.83 -7.14
CA ILE A 25 4.18 19.82 -5.92
C ILE A 25 5.44 20.67 -6.09
N GLN A 26 6.08 20.64 -7.27
CA GLN A 26 7.24 21.50 -7.55
C GLN A 26 6.86 22.98 -7.51
N VAL A 27 5.72 23.35 -8.11
CA VAL A 27 5.20 24.73 -8.08
C VAL A 27 4.82 25.15 -6.66
N VAL A 28 4.12 24.31 -5.90
CA VAL A 28 3.75 24.60 -4.51
C VAL A 28 4.99 24.76 -3.64
N LYS A 29 5.99 23.87 -3.78
CA LYS A 29 7.25 23.97 -3.03
C LYS A 29 8.00 25.26 -3.35
N ALA A 30 8.05 25.65 -4.63
CA ALA A 30 8.72 26.88 -5.05
C ALA A 30 8.05 28.15 -4.50
N ASN A 31 6.72 28.16 -4.42
CA ASN A 31 5.96 29.34 -3.98
C ASN A 31 5.77 29.43 -2.45
N PHE A 32 5.67 28.31 -1.74
CA PHE A 32 5.30 28.27 -0.31
C PHE A 32 6.44 27.83 0.63
N LYS A 33 7.65 27.55 0.10
CA LYS A 33 8.87 27.21 0.87
C LYS A 33 8.67 26.10 1.94
N PHE A 34 7.81 25.11 1.67
CA PHE A 34 7.61 23.99 2.59
C PHE A 34 8.88 23.12 2.71
N ASN A 35 9.18 22.66 3.93
CA ASN A 35 10.20 21.65 4.15
C ASN A 35 9.75 20.29 3.58
N PHE A 36 10.70 19.37 3.42
CA PHE A 36 10.42 18.08 2.78
C PHE A 36 9.36 17.23 3.52
N PRO A 37 9.39 17.09 4.87
CA PRO A 37 8.33 16.38 5.60
C PRO A 37 6.93 16.95 5.37
N SER A 38 6.77 18.29 5.43
CA SER A 38 5.48 18.93 5.18
C SER A 38 5.00 18.73 3.74
N ALA A 39 5.91 18.76 2.77
CA ALA A 39 5.56 18.49 1.37
C ALA A 39 5.01 17.07 1.16
N LEU A 40 5.54 16.06 1.86
CA LEU A 40 5.02 14.69 1.82
C LEU A 40 3.58 14.62 2.35
N VAL A 41 3.30 15.25 3.50
CA VAL A 41 1.94 15.28 4.08
C VAL A 41 0.97 16.00 3.15
N ILE A 42 1.36 17.16 2.62
CA ILE A 42 0.53 17.93 1.69
C ILE A 42 0.22 17.12 0.42
N SER A 43 1.21 16.38 -0.10
CA SER A 43 1.00 15.52 -1.27
C SER A 43 -0.03 14.42 -1.03
N GLN A 44 -0.01 13.78 0.15
CA GLN A 44 -0.97 12.74 0.54
C GLN A 44 -2.39 13.31 0.64
N ILE A 45 -2.54 14.52 1.20
CA ILE A 45 -3.85 15.19 1.32
C ILE A 45 -4.40 15.57 -0.07
N ILE A 46 -3.59 16.27 -0.87
CA ILE A 46 -4.03 16.83 -2.17
C ILE A 46 -4.27 15.71 -3.19
N LEU A 47 -3.38 14.72 -3.26
CA LEU A 47 -3.42 13.71 -4.32
C LEU A 47 -4.25 12.48 -3.95
N LEU A 48 -4.43 12.16 -2.66
CA LEU A 48 -5.18 10.98 -2.25
C LEU A 48 -6.48 11.33 -1.50
N VAL A 49 -6.39 12.11 -0.42
CA VAL A 49 -7.56 12.35 0.47
C VAL A 49 -8.64 13.17 -0.22
N ILE A 50 -8.29 14.31 -0.83
CA ILE A 50 -9.27 15.19 -1.48
C ILE A 50 -10.00 14.46 -2.63
N PRO A 51 -9.32 13.82 -3.60
CA PRO A 51 -9.99 13.07 -4.65
C PRO A 51 -10.87 11.94 -4.11
N ASN A 52 -10.45 11.30 -3.01
CA ASN A 52 -11.24 10.25 -2.38
C ASN A 52 -12.54 10.77 -1.75
N ILE A 53 -12.49 11.92 -1.07
CA ILE A 53 -13.69 12.57 -0.55
C ILE A 53 -14.62 12.94 -1.71
N ILE A 54 -14.08 13.56 -2.77
CA ILE A 54 -14.86 13.91 -3.97
C ILE A 54 -15.52 12.66 -4.57
N TYR A 55 -14.78 11.55 -4.70
CA TYR A 55 -15.32 10.29 -5.20
C TYR A 55 -16.49 9.77 -4.37
N ILE A 56 -16.36 9.75 -3.04
CA ILE A 56 -17.43 9.30 -2.13
C ILE A 56 -18.67 10.19 -2.28
N LEU A 57 -18.49 11.51 -2.36
CA LEU A 57 -19.57 12.49 -2.52
C LEU A 57 -20.27 12.34 -3.89
N VAL A 58 -19.51 12.27 -4.98
CA VAL A 58 -20.05 12.12 -6.35
C VAL A 58 -20.78 10.80 -6.54
N THR A 59 -20.25 9.73 -5.95
CA THR A 59 -20.88 8.40 -6.01
C THR A 59 -21.98 8.20 -4.96
N ARG A 60 -22.23 9.21 -4.11
CA ARG A 60 -23.24 9.22 -3.04
C ARG A 60 -23.14 8.00 -2.11
N GLN A 61 -21.91 7.59 -1.82
CA GLN A 61 -21.66 6.45 -0.94
C GLN A 61 -21.70 6.87 0.53
N SER A 62 -22.14 5.98 1.40
CA SER A 62 -22.06 6.19 2.85
C SER A 62 -20.62 5.99 3.33
N PHE A 63 -20.01 7.02 3.92
CA PHE A 63 -18.67 6.94 4.52
C PHE A 63 -18.52 5.74 5.45
N LYS A 64 -19.46 5.56 6.40
CA LYS A 64 -19.39 4.46 7.37
C LYS A 64 -19.36 3.09 6.70
N LYS A 65 -20.22 2.88 5.68
CA LYS A 65 -20.30 1.59 4.98
C LYS A 65 -19.09 1.37 4.07
N THR A 66 -18.70 2.37 3.28
CA THR A 66 -17.55 2.30 2.36
C THR A 66 -16.26 2.03 3.12
N LEU A 67 -16.04 2.77 4.20
CA LEU A 67 -14.82 2.67 5.02
C LEU A 67 -14.88 1.56 6.07
N ARG A 68 -16.02 0.88 6.27
CA ARG A 68 -16.17 -0.13 7.33
C ARG A 68 -15.67 0.39 8.68
N ILE A 69 -16.24 1.51 9.14
CA ILE A 69 -15.88 2.10 10.44
C ILE A 69 -16.53 1.26 11.55
N ASN A 70 -15.93 0.12 11.83
CA ASN A 70 -16.33 -0.82 12.87
C ASN A 70 -15.18 -1.04 13.85
N SER A 71 -15.50 -1.27 15.12
CA SER A 71 -14.50 -1.52 16.14
C SER A 71 -13.82 -2.88 15.94
N ILE A 72 -12.52 -2.92 16.26
CA ILE A 72 -11.71 -4.14 16.30
C ILE A 72 -11.47 -4.53 17.76
N ASN A 73 -11.58 -5.83 18.06
CA ASN A 73 -11.29 -6.32 19.41
C ASN A 73 -9.77 -6.38 19.65
N ILE A 74 -9.35 -6.30 20.91
CA ILE A 74 -7.92 -6.23 21.27
C ILE A 74 -7.12 -7.46 20.82
N LYS A 75 -7.73 -8.66 20.80
CA LYS A 75 -7.09 -9.88 20.28
C LYS A 75 -6.78 -9.74 18.78
N SER A 76 -7.72 -9.18 18.02
CA SER A 76 -7.55 -8.90 16.59
C SER A 76 -6.46 -7.85 16.36
N VAL A 77 -6.38 -6.80 17.19
CA VAL A 77 -5.29 -5.81 17.14
C VAL A 77 -3.92 -6.50 17.32
N GLY A 78 -3.79 -7.36 18.33
CA GLY A 78 -2.55 -8.11 18.57
C GLY A 78 -2.14 -8.98 17.37
N ILE A 79 -3.09 -9.74 16.80
CA ILE A 79 -2.84 -10.57 15.62
C ILE A 79 -2.45 -9.71 14.39
N VAL A 80 -3.14 -8.59 14.17
CA VAL A 80 -2.86 -7.63 13.08
C VAL A 80 -1.44 -7.06 13.20
N VAL A 81 -1.01 -6.68 14.40
CA VAL A 81 0.35 -6.21 14.67
C VAL A 81 1.38 -7.32 14.41
N LEU A 82 1.12 -8.54 14.86
CA LEU A 82 1.99 -9.69 14.58
C LEU A 82 2.11 -9.96 13.08
N ILE A 83 1.01 -9.90 12.33
CA ILE A 83 1.02 -10.04 10.86
C ILE A 83 1.94 -8.99 10.23
N ALA A 84 1.85 -7.73 10.65
CA ALA A 84 2.72 -6.66 10.14
C ALA A 84 4.20 -6.88 10.46
N ILE A 85 4.53 -7.39 11.66
CA ILE A 85 5.90 -7.74 12.06
C ILE A 85 6.44 -8.89 11.22
N PHE A 86 5.67 -9.98 11.06
CA PHE A 86 6.08 -11.10 10.22
C PHE A 86 6.12 -10.74 8.74
N PHE A 87 5.46 -9.65 8.31
CA PHE A 87 5.59 -9.17 6.94
C PHE A 87 6.96 -8.53 6.64
N LEU A 88 7.72 -8.07 7.65
CA LEU A 88 9.04 -7.45 7.47
C LEU A 88 10.04 -8.31 6.67
N PRO A 89 10.29 -9.61 6.98
CA PRO A 89 11.19 -10.44 6.18
C PRO A 89 10.69 -10.66 4.75
N ILE A 90 9.37 -10.77 4.53
CA ILE A 90 8.79 -10.88 3.18
C ILE A 90 9.05 -9.61 2.39
N ALA A 91 8.79 -8.45 2.99
CA ALA A 91 9.03 -7.16 2.37
C ALA A 91 10.50 -6.95 2.03
N SER A 92 11.41 -7.30 2.96
CA SER A 92 12.85 -7.21 2.75
C SER A 92 13.31 -8.12 1.60
N PHE A 93 12.84 -9.37 1.54
CA PHE A 93 13.15 -10.27 0.44
C PHE A 93 12.67 -9.73 -0.91
N LEU A 94 11.41 -9.27 -0.98
CA LEU A 94 10.83 -8.71 -2.21
C LEU A 94 11.52 -7.42 -2.65
N ALA A 95 11.90 -6.55 -1.70
CA ALA A 95 12.66 -5.34 -1.98
C ALA A 95 14.09 -5.65 -2.48
N ASN A 96 14.71 -6.72 -1.97
CA ASN A 96 16.01 -7.17 -2.46
C ASN A 96 15.90 -7.77 -3.87
N LEU A 97 14.81 -8.46 -4.21
CA LEU A 97 14.59 -8.95 -5.58
C LEU A 97 14.48 -7.81 -6.59
N THR A 98 13.65 -6.81 -6.31
CA THR A 98 13.56 -5.61 -7.18
C THR A 98 14.87 -4.83 -7.19
N GLY A 99 15.57 -4.80 -6.05
CA GLY A 99 16.89 -4.18 -5.90
C GLY A 99 17.97 -4.76 -6.80
N LEU A 100 17.84 -5.98 -7.31
CA LEU A 100 18.79 -6.54 -8.29
C LEU A 100 18.78 -5.77 -9.62
N VAL A 101 17.62 -5.24 -9.99
CA VAL A 101 17.39 -4.57 -11.29
C VAL A 101 17.37 -3.06 -11.11
N PHE A 102 16.73 -2.57 -10.04
CA PHE A 102 16.47 -1.16 -9.83
C PHE A 102 17.28 -0.59 -8.65
N LYS A 103 17.84 0.61 -8.82
CA LYS A 103 18.40 1.44 -7.75
C LYS A 103 17.28 1.88 -6.84
N ASN A 104 17.48 1.73 -5.54
CA ASN A 104 16.51 2.18 -4.56
C ASN A 104 16.74 3.67 -4.24
N ASN A 105 15.66 4.46 -4.23
CA ASN A 105 15.70 5.88 -3.88
C ASN A 105 15.63 6.16 -2.37
N VAL A 106 15.60 5.11 -1.55
CA VAL A 106 15.55 5.20 -0.09
C VAL A 106 16.68 6.08 0.46
N GLU A 107 17.92 5.96 -0.03
CA GLU A 107 19.02 6.82 0.43
C GLU A 107 18.77 8.30 0.17
N THR A 108 18.23 8.65 -1.00
CA THR A 108 17.89 10.03 -1.36
C THR A 108 16.79 10.58 -0.44
N VAL A 109 15.74 9.79 -0.20
CA VAL A 109 14.63 10.17 0.69
C VAL A 109 15.14 10.33 2.13
N ILE A 110 15.95 9.39 2.61
CA ILE A 110 16.59 9.44 3.93
C ILE A 110 17.49 10.68 4.04
N GLY A 111 18.24 11.03 2.99
CA GLY A 111 19.06 12.23 2.92
C GLY A 111 18.24 13.51 3.11
N TYR A 112 17.08 13.61 2.47
CA TYR A 112 16.15 14.74 2.65
C TYR A 112 15.46 14.77 4.02
N MET A 113 15.44 13.64 4.73
CA MET A 113 14.86 13.50 6.08
C MET A 113 15.92 13.64 7.19
N LYS A 114 17.21 13.82 6.84
CA LYS A 114 18.30 13.94 7.82
C LYS A 114 18.05 15.08 8.80
N GLY A 115 18.22 14.81 10.09
CA GLY A 115 17.97 15.78 11.17
C GLY A 115 16.50 15.90 11.60
N THR A 116 15.58 15.19 10.94
CA THR A 116 14.16 15.16 11.36
C THR A 116 14.01 14.38 12.67
N PRO A 117 13.29 14.92 13.67
CA PRO A 117 13.00 14.19 14.92
C PRO A 117 12.23 12.88 14.65
N LEU A 118 12.49 11.84 15.45
CA LEU A 118 11.86 10.52 15.28
C LEU A 118 10.34 10.61 15.22
N ILE A 119 9.74 11.40 16.12
CA ILE A 119 8.28 11.57 16.18
C ILE A 119 7.71 12.11 14.86
N ILE A 120 8.41 13.05 14.22
CA ILE A 120 8.02 13.61 12.93
C ILE A 120 8.21 12.57 11.81
N MET A 121 9.28 11.76 11.85
CA MET A 121 9.45 10.66 10.89
C MET A 121 8.32 9.63 10.99
N VAL A 122 7.93 9.23 12.21
CA VAL A 122 6.83 8.28 12.42
C VAL A 122 5.50 8.88 11.95
N ILE A 123 5.23 10.16 12.23
CA ILE A 123 4.01 10.82 11.75
C ILE A 123 3.97 10.81 10.22
N VAL A 124 5.03 11.28 9.56
CA VAL A 124 5.04 11.54 8.12
C VAL A 124 5.18 10.25 7.29
N LEU A 125 5.94 9.27 7.77
CA LEU A 125 6.22 8.04 7.02
C LEU A 125 5.35 6.86 7.43
N ALA A 126 4.73 6.87 8.62
CA ALA A 126 3.89 5.78 9.09
C ALA A 126 2.43 6.18 9.29
N ILE A 127 2.14 7.19 10.11
CA ILE A 127 0.76 7.54 10.45
C ILE A 127 0.03 8.11 9.23
N VAL A 128 0.60 9.12 8.58
CA VAL A 128 -0.05 9.79 7.45
C VAL A 128 -0.34 8.81 6.30
N PRO A 129 0.62 7.99 5.81
CA PRO A 129 0.32 6.96 4.80
C PRO A 129 -0.73 5.95 5.26
N ALA A 130 -0.62 5.44 6.49
CA ALA A 130 -1.58 4.48 7.02
C ALA A 130 -3.01 5.03 7.10
N LEU A 131 -3.18 6.34 7.26
CA LEU A 131 -4.51 6.97 7.24
C LEU A 131 -4.96 7.27 5.81
N CYS A 132 -4.14 7.99 5.04
CA CYS A 132 -4.50 8.51 3.72
C CYS A 132 -4.65 7.39 2.67
N GLU A 133 -3.69 6.47 2.62
CA GLU A 133 -3.66 5.41 1.62
C GLU A 133 -4.72 4.34 1.92
N GLU A 134 -4.93 3.99 3.20
CA GLU A 134 -5.99 3.04 3.55
C GLU A 134 -7.38 3.62 3.30
N PHE A 135 -7.61 4.89 3.67
CA PHE A 135 -8.86 5.60 3.38
C PHE A 135 -9.23 5.53 1.89
N LEU A 136 -8.23 5.69 1.03
CA LEU A 136 -8.39 5.60 -0.42
C LEU A 136 -8.57 4.16 -0.90
N VAL A 137 -7.59 3.30 -0.62
CA VAL A 137 -7.44 2.00 -1.27
C VAL A 137 -8.34 0.95 -0.65
N ARG A 138 -8.41 0.89 0.69
CA ARG A 138 -9.21 -0.09 1.44
C ARG A 138 -10.62 0.41 1.70
N GLY A 139 -10.77 1.71 1.85
CA GLY A 139 -12.07 2.36 1.89
C GLY A 139 -12.74 2.32 0.52
N SER A 140 -12.36 3.24 -0.36
CA SER A 140 -13.12 3.47 -1.59
C SER A 140 -12.87 2.44 -2.69
N ILE A 141 -11.61 2.14 -3.02
CA ILE A 141 -11.31 1.26 -4.16
C ILE A 141 -11.77 -0.18 -3.86
N LEU A 142 -11.37 -0.75 -2.71
CA LEU A 142 -11.75 -2.11 -2.32
C LEU A 142 -13.27 -2.29 -2.20
N SER A 143 -14.00 -1.27 -1.76
CA SER A 143 -15.47 -1.34 -1.70
C SER A 143 -16.13 -1.57 -3.07
N GLY A 144 -15.49 -1.14 -4.16
CA GLY A 144 -15.96 -1.41 -5.52
C GLY A 144 -15.92 -2.89 -5.91
N TYR A 145 -15.12 -3.69 -5.21
CA TYR A 145 -14.87 -5.11 -5.48
C TYR A 145 -15.65 -6.08 -4.57
N ARG A 146 -16.61 -5.59 -3.78
CA ARG A 146 -17.39 -6.44 -2.85
C ARG A 146 -18.21 -7.53 -3.54
N SER A 147 -18.56 -7.35 -4.81
CA SER A 147 -19.34 -8.32 -5.60
C SER A 147 -18.54 -9.55 -6.06
N ILE A 148 -17.23 -9.59 -5.83
CA ILE A 148 -16.35 -10.70 -6.21
C ILE A 148 -15.69 -11.34 -4.98
N SER A 149 -15.12 -12.53 -5.15
CA SER A 149 -14.48 -13.23 -4.04
C SER A 149 -13.31 -12.45 -3.46
N ILE A 150 -13.13 -12.53 -2.13
CA ILE A 150 -12.02 -11.87 -1.43
C ILE A 150 -10.66 -12.17 -2.05
N LYS A 151 -10.44 -13.40 -2.53
CA LYS A 151 -9.20 -13.79 -3.24
C LYS A 151 -8.91 -12.88 -4.44
N LYS A 152 -9.92 -12.62 -5.28
CA LYS A 152 -9.79 -11.77 -6.46
C LYS A 152 -9.71 -10.29 -6.08
N ALA A 153 -10.55 -9.85 -5.14
CA ALA A 153 -10.55 -8.48 -4.66
C ALA A 153 -9.20 -8.10 -4.05
N ALA A 154 -8.62 -8.95 -3.20
CA ALA A 154 -7.31 -8.73 -2.57
C ALA A 154 -6.18 -8.72 -3.60
N LEU A 155 -6.20 -9.63 -4.58
CA LEU A 155 -5.19 -9.65 -5.66
C LEU A 155 -5.22 -8.36 -6.47
N ILE A 156 -6.41 -7.92 -6.89
CA ILE A 156 -6.55 -6.69 -7.68
C ILE A 156 -6.19 -5.47 -6.82
N ASN A 157 -6.75 -5.36 -5.61
CA ASN A 157 -6.51 -4.21 -4.74
C ASN A 157 -5.04 -4.10 -4.33
N GLY A 158 -4.37 -5.22 -4.08
CA GLY A 158 -2.93 -5.23 -3.87
C GLY A 158 -2.16 -4.79 -5.12
N PHE A 159 -2.54 -5.26 -6.31
CA PHE A 159 -1.86 -4.86 -7.55
C PHE A 159 -1.99 -3.35 -7.78
N LEU A 160 -3.21 -2.82 -7.61
CA LEU A 160 -3.47 -1.38 -7.69
C LEU A 160 -2.66 -0.61 -6.64
N PHE A 161 -2.52 -1.13 -5.42
CA PHE A 161 -1.68 -0.52 -4.39
C PHE A 161 -0.20 -0.50 -4.80
N GLY A 162 0.31 -1.57 -5.42
CA GLY A 162 1.67 -1.60 -5.98
C GLY A 162 1.89 -0.56 -7.08
N VAL A 163 0.95 -0.47 -8.03
CA VAL A 163 0.98 0.52 -9.12
C VAL A 163 0.88 1.96 -8.59
N LEU A 164 0.08 2.19 -7.54
CA LEU A 164 -0.14 3.51 -6.93
C LEU A 164 1.17 4.17 -6.47
N HIS A 165 2.20 3.39 -6.13
CA HIS A 165 3.47 3.93 -5.65
C HIS A 165 4.33 4.53 -6.77
N LEU A 166 4.03 4.22 -8.05
CA LEU A 166 4.80 4.67 -9.22
C LEU A 166 6.33 4.44 -9.08
N ASN A 167 6.73 3.42 -8.31
CA ASN A 167 8.12 3.16 -7.94
C ASN A 167 8.44 1.65 -8.07
N PRO A 168 9.14 1.22 -9.14
CA PRO A 168 9.42 -0.21 -9.38
C PRO A 168 10.16 -0.94 -8.25
N PRO A 169 11.20 -0.37 -7.60
CA PRO A 169 11.77 -0.93 -6.37
C PRO A 169 10.74 -1.33 -5.32
N GLN A 170 9.64 -0.57 -5.19
CA GLN A 170 8.64 -0.79 -4.15
C GLN A 170 7.52 -1.73 -4.56
N PHE A 171 7.28 -1.88 -5.86
CA PHE A 171 6.11 -2.55 -6.42
C PHE A 171 5.83 -3.94 -5.83
N LEU A 172 6.83 -4.82 -5.74
CA LEU A 172 6.59 -6.21 -5.31
C LEU A 172 6.15 -6.29 -3.83
N TYR A 173 6.83 -5.57 -2.93
CA TYR A 173 6.46 -5.65 -1.52
C TYR A 173 5.18 -4.89 -1.23
N THR A 174 4.92 -3.76 -1.89
CA THR A 174 3.65 -3.04 -1.72
C THR A 174 2.49 -3.83 -2.34
N PHE A 175 2.71 -4.57 -3.42
CA PHE A 175 1.73 -5.52 -3.95
C PHE A 175 1.37 -6.61 -2.93
N ALA A 176 2.37 -7.24 -2.30
CA ALA A 176 2.16 -8.29 -1.30
C ALA A 176 1.47 -7.75 -0.03
N LEU A 177 1.94 -6.61 0.49
CA LEU A 177 1.30 -5.91 1.61
C LEU A 177 -0.16 -5.56 1.26
N GLY A 178 -0.32 -5.06 0.03
CA GLY A 178 -1.56 -4.89 -0.73
C GLY A 178 -2.63 -5.92 -0.40
N ILE A 179 -2.30 -7.16 -0.75
CA ILE A 179 -3.14 -8.35 -0.59
C ILE A 179 -3.44 -8.60 0.89
N ILE A 180 -2.42 -8.58 1.75
CA ILE A 180 -2.57 -8.87 3.19
C ILE A 180 -3.55 -7.89 3.83
N LEU A 181 -3.35 -6.59 3.63
CA LEU A 181 -4.21 -5.55 4.20
C LEU A 181 -5.67 -5.68 3.72
N SER A 182 -5.92 -6.07 2.47
CA SER A 182 -7.29 -6.36 2.01
C SER A 182 -7.92 -7.53 2.77
N TYR A 183 -7.15 -8.59 3.05
CA TYR A 183 -7.61 -9.69 3.92
C TYR A 183 -7.86 -9.24 5.35
N LEU A 184 -7.09 -8.30 5.91
CA LEU A 184 -7.32 -7.79 7.26
C LEU A 184 -8.64 -7.00 7.36
N VAL A 185 -8.92 -6.13 6.37
CA VAL A 185 -10.21 -5.42 6.31
C VAL A 185 -11.38 -6.39 6.17
N TYR A 186 -11.21 -7.43 5.36
CA TYR A 186 -12.22 -8.47 5.20
C TYR A 186 -12.44 -9.26 6.48
N SER A 187 -11.36 -9.68 7.15
CA SER A 187 -11.42 -10.54 8.33
C SER A 187 -12.00 -9.81 9.54
N CYS A 188 -11.66 -8.53 9.72
CA CYS A 188 -12.12 -7.73 10.85
C CYS A 188 -13.42 -6.96 10.57
N ASP A 189 -13.87 -6.94 9.32
CA ASP A 189 -14.85 -6.00 8.79
C ASP A 189 -14.54 -4.55 9.21
N SER A 190 -13.27 -4.14 9.13
CA SER A 190 -12.84 -2.84 9.63
C SER A 190 -11.58 -2.32 8.95
N ILE A 191 -11.61 -1.06 8.52
CA ILE A 191 -10.42 -0.37 7.98
C ILE A 191 -9.34 -0.16 9.04
N PHE A 192 -9.70 -0.09 10.32
CA PHE A 192 -8.72 0.06 11.39
C PHE A 192 -7.75 -1.12 11.47
N ALA A 193 -8.16 -2.30 10.98
CA ALA A 193 -7.26 -3.45 10.88
C ALA A 193 -6.12 -3.20 9.88
N SER A 194 -6.42 -2.67 8.68
CA SER A 194 -5.37 -2.37 7.72
C SER A 194 -4.55 -1.14 8.13
N MET A 195 -5.19 -0.10 8.67
CA MET A 195 -4.49 1.08 9.20
C MET A 195 -3.48 0.69 10.28
N THR A 196 -3.85 -0.21 11.20
CA THR A 196 -2.96 -0.68 12.27
C THR A 196 -1.76 -1.45 11.70
N ALA A 197 -1.99 -2.39 10.78
CA ALA A 197 -0.90 -3.15 10.16
C ALA A 197 0.02 -2.27 9.32
N HIS A 198 -0.53 -1.37 8.49
CA HIS A 198 0.23 -0.46 7.65
C HIS A 198 1.05 0.52 8.51
N PHE A 199 0.46 1.11 9.54
CA PHE A 199 1.17 1.94 10.51
C PHE A 199 2.31 1.17 11.18
N THR A 200 2.07 -0.07 11.61
CA THR A 200 3.08 -0.91 12.26
C THR A 200 4.26 -1.15 11.32
N PHE A 201 3.99 -1.64 10.10
CA PHE A 201 5.00 -1.91 9.09
C PHE A 201 5.86 -0.68 8.76
N ASN A 202 5.22 0.46 8.52
CA ASN A 202 5.93 1.69 8.20
C ASN A 202 6.66 2.28 9.42
N SER A 203 6.16 2.07 10.64
CA SER A 203 6.86 2.52 11.85
C SER A 203 8.18 1.79 12.05
N PHE A 204 8.22 0.47 11.83
CA PHE A 204 9.49 -0.28 11.84
C PHE A 204 10.48 0.28 10.83
N SER A 205 10.03 0.56 9.61
CA SER A 205 10.86 1.15 8.55
C SER A 205 11.35 2.56 8.91
N ALA A 206 10.49 3.41 9.45
CA ALA A 206 10.81 4.79 9.84
C ALA A 206 11.78 4.84 11.03
N VAL A 207 11.51 4.03 12.08
CA VAL A 207 12.37 3.92 13.26
C VAL A 207 13.74 3.35 12.88
N GLY A 208 13.77 2.29 12.06
CA GLY A 208 15.02 1.70 11.57
C GLY A 208 15.85 2.70 10.78
N SER A 209 15.22 3.45 9.87
CA SER A 209 15.88 4.50 9.08
C SER A 209 16.43 5.62 9.96
N TRP A 210 15.63 6.10 10.93
CA TRP A 210 16.06 7.13 11.87
C TRP A 210 17.24 6.68 12.75
N TYR A 211 17.17 5.46 13.27
CA TYR A 211 18.23 4.86 14.08
C TYR A 211 19.53 4.74 13.28
N SER A 212 19.45 4.25 12.05
CA SER A 212 20.59 4.14 11.13
C SER A 212 21.27 5.48 10.89
N MET A 213 20.49 6.55 10.65
CA MET A 213 21.01 7.91 10.47
C MET A 213 21.68 8.45 11.73
N LYS A 214 21.05 8.26 12.89
CA LYS A 214 21.53 8.83 14.16
C LYS A 214 22.88 8.26 14.58
N TYR A 215 23.10 6.97 14.35
CA TYR A 215 24.32 6.27 14.77
C TYR A 215 25.32 6.03 13.63
N GLY A 216 25.08 6.58 12.44
CA GLY A 216 26.01 6.47 11.32
C GLY A 216 26.24 5.04 10.84
N ILE A 217 25.28 4.14 11.05
CA ILE A 217 25.37 2.74 10.60
C ILE A 217 25.25 2.74 9.08
N GLN A 218 26.38 2.67 8.38
CA GLN A 218 26.44 2.64 6.91
C GLN A 218 26.12 1.25 6.32
N ASN A 219 26.11 0.19 7.15
CA ASN A 219 26.00 -1.20 6.70
C ASN A 219 24.58 -1.69 6.40
N THR A 220 23.55 -0.92 6.75
CA THR A 220 22.13 -1.22 6.45
C THR A 220 21.69 -0.71 5.07
N GLY A 221 22.56 0.04 4.37
CA GLY A 221 22.26 0.72 3.11
C GLY A 221 23.00 0.19 1.88
N LYS A 222 23.95 -0.74 2.01
CA LYS A 222 24.57 -1.35 0.82
C LYS A 222 23.46 -2.00 0.01
N SER A 223 23.18 -1.43 -1.15
CA SER A 223 22.26 -2.01 -2.10
C SER A 223 22.69 -3.44 -2.35
N ILE A 224 21.74 -4.37 -2.50
CA ILE A 224 22.07 -5.74 -2.89
C ILE A 224 22.94 -5.76 -4.16
N ARG A 225 22.86 -4.71 -4.99
CA ARG A 225 23.69 -4.51 -6.19
C ARG A 225 25.19 -4.41 -5.90
N ASP A 226 25.54 -3.79 -4.78
CA ASP A 226 26.92 -3.48 -4.38
C ASP A 226 27.59 -4.65 -3.63
N LEU A 227 26.83 -5.71 -3.34
CA LEU A 227 27.37 -6.94 -2.75
C LEU A 227 28.11 -7.77 -3.80
N SER A 228 29.08 -8.57 -3.34
CA SER A 228 29.69 -9.61 -4.16
C SER A 228 28.63 -10.63 -4.61
N THR A 229 28.92 -11.40 -5.66
CA THR A 229 28.00 -12.44 -6.15
C THR A 229 27.59 -13.41 -5.03
N ASN A 230 28.56 -13.85 -4.21
CA ASN A 230 28.28 -14.71 -3.06
C ASN A 230 27.41 -13.98 -2.02
N GLY A 231 27.66 -12.70 -1.75
CA GLY A 231 26.85 -11.87 -0.87
C GLY A 231 25.39 -11.75 -1.34
N LYS A 232 25.17 -11.57 -2.64
CA LYS A 232 23.83 -11.56 -3.26
C LYS A 232 23.11 -12.89 -3.03
N ILE A 233 23.77 -14.00 -3.36
CA ILE A 233 23.20 -15.35 -3.23
C ILE A 233 22.83 -15.63 -1.77
N VAL A 234 23.75 -15.41 -0.83
CA VAL A 234 23.50 -15.64 0.60
C VAL A 234 22.35 -14.77 1.11
N THR A 235 22.31 -13.49 0.75
CA THR A 235 21.24 -12.56 1.16
C THR A 235 19.88 -13.02 0.65
N LEU A 236 19.80 -13.43 -0.62
CA LEU A 236 18.55 -13.90 -1.22
C LEU A 236 18.10 -15.24 -0.66
N LEU A 237 19.02 -16.18 -0.39
CA LEU A 237 18.69 -17.48 0.19
C LEU A 237 18.17 -17.34 1.61
N ILE A 238 18.86 -16.59 2.47
CA ILE A 238 18.40 -16.31 3.84
C ILE A 238 17.06 -15.58 3.80
N GLY A 239 16.95 -14.54 2.97
CA GLY A 239 15.71 -13.79 2.79
C GLY A 239 14.55 -14.67 2.34
N ALA A 240 14.77 -15.58 1.39
CA ALA A 240 13.76 -16.51 0.90
C ALA A 240 13.27 -17.47 1.99
N ILE A 241 14.19 -18.06 2.77
CA ILE A 241 13.84 -18.97 3.88
C ILE A 241 12.98 -18.23 4.91
N LEU A 242 13.43 -17.04 5.35
CA LEU A 242 12.68 -16.23 6.31
C LEU A 242 11.32 -15.80 5.77
N ALA A 243 11.24 -15.43 4.49
CA ALA A 243 9.99 -15.06 3.84
C ALA A 243 9.00 -16.24 3.76
N VAL A 244 9.47 -17.46 3.47
CA VAL A 244 8.61 -18.66 3.44
C VAL A 244 8.04 -18.97 4.83
N VAL A 245 8.89 -18.95 5.86
CA VAL A 245 8.46 -19.17 7.26
C VAL A 245 7.44 -18.09 7.67
N ALA A 246 7.74 -16.83 7.37
CA ALA A 246 6.84 -15.71 7.63
C ALA A 246 5.50 -15.83 6.90
N CYS A 247 5.50 -16.22 5.62
CA CYS A 247 4.29 -16.45 4.84
C CYS A 247 3.40 -17.51 5.49
N TYR A 248 3.99 -18.63 5.94
CA TYR A 248 3.25 -19.68 6.64
C TYR A 248 2.60 -19.13 7.92
N ILE A 249 3.36 -18.40 8.74
CA ILE A 249 2.86 -17.79 9.98
C ILE A 249 1.72 -16.81 9.69
N ILE A 250 1.87 -15.92 8.70
CA ILE A 250 0.82 -14.96 8.32
C ILE A 250 -0.45 -15.68 7.87
N ILE A 251 -0.35 -16.76 7.09
CA ILE A 251 -1.52 -17.54 6.67
C ILE A 251 -2.26 -18.12 7.88
N VAL A 252 -1.53 -18.66 8.86
CA VAL A 252 -2.12 -19.17 10.11
C VAL A 252 -2.77 -18.05 10.91
N LEU A 253 -2.10 -16.91 11.07
CA LEU A 253 -2.63 -15.74 11.79
C LEU A 253 -3.88 -15.16 11.12
N ILE A 254 -3.93 -15.10 9.78
CA ILE A 254 -5.13 -14.66 9.04
C ILE A 254 -6.29 -15.64 9.29
N LYS A 255 -6.05 -16.96 9.26
CA LYS A 255 -7.10 -17.95 9.57
C LYS A 255 -7.64 -17.75 10.99
N GLN A 256 -6.77 -17.61 11.98
CA GLN A 256 -7.17 -17.33 13.36
C GLN A 256 -7.97 -16.03 13.48
N LEU A 257 -7.55 -14.98 12.75
CA LEU A 257 -8.26 -13.70 12.72
C LEU A 257 -9.68 -13.84 12.13
N MET A 258 -9.82 -14.64 11.07
CA MET A 258 -11.12 -14.95 10.45
C MET A 258 -12.01 -15.75 11.40
N ASP A 259 -11.46 -16.71 12.14
CA ASP A 259 -12.21 -17.53 13.10
C ASP A 259 -12.75 -16.69 14.27
N ILE A 260 -11.92 -15.77 14.80
CA ILE A 260 -12.32 -14.84 15.87
C ILE A 260 -13.47 -13.91 15.43
N ASN A 261 -13.50 -13.53 14.15
CA ASN A 261 -14.45 -12.57 13.61
C ASN A 261 -15.52 -13.22 12.71
N LYS A 262 -15.68 -14.55 12.76
CA LYS A 262 -16.52 -15.33 11.84
C LYS A 262 -17.95 -14.81 11.72
N ASP A 263 -18.54 -14.33 12.82
CA ASP A 263 -19.93 -13.88 12.84
C ASP A 263 -20.07 -12.53 12.12
N LYS A 264 -19.11 -11.61 12.29
CA LYS A 264 -19.06 -10.35 11.52
C LYS A 264 -18.88 -10.63 10.02
N ILE A 265 -17.99 -11.57 9.68
CA ILE A 265 -17.74 -11.96 8.28
C ILE A 265 -19.02 -12.52 7.64
N LYS A 266 -19.76 -13.38 8.35
CA LYS A 266 -21.02 -13.94 7.83
C LYS A 266 -22.06 -12.87 7.53
N VAL A 267 -22.24 -11.92 8.44
CA VAL A 267 -23.20 -10.80 8.25
C VAL A 267 -22.82 -9.97 7.02
N GLU A 268 -21.56 -9.57 6.90
CA GLU A 268 -21.10 -8.77 5.75
C GLU A 268 -21.18 -9.57 4.43
N GLN A 269 -20.88 -10.87 4.44
CA GLN A 269 -21.05 -11.73 3.26
C GLN A 269 -22.51 -11.78 2.78
N LEU A 270 -23.47 -11.86 3.70
CA LEU A 270 -24.90 -11.84 3.35
C LEU A 270 -25.29 -10.49 2.74
N GLU A 271 -24.87 -9.38 3.35
CA GLU A 271 -25.10 -8.04 2.81
C GLU A 271 -24.48 -7.82 1.42
N ASP A 272 -23.29 -8.36 1.19
CA ASP A 272 -22.58 -8.25 -0.09
C ASP A 272 -23.23 -9.14 -1.18
N LEU A 273 -23.78 -10.30 -0.80
CA LEU A 273 -24.54 -11.17 -1.68
C LEU A 273 -25.86 -10.54 -2.13
N GLU A 274 -26.59 -9.89 -1.22
CA GLU A 274 -27.83 -9.15 -1.55
C GLU A 274 -27.58 -8.01 -2.54
N LYS A 275 -26.41 -7.37 -2.46
CA LYS A 275 -26.03 -6.21 -3.29
C LYS A 275 -25.17 -6.59 -4.49
N LYS A 276 -25.08 -7.88 -4.81
CA LYS A 276 -24.23 -8.41 -5.87
C LYS A 276 -24.77 -8.01 -7.24
N GLU A 277 -23.97 -7.29 -8.01
CA GLU A 277 -24.30 -6.95 -9.39
C GLU A 277 -23.97 -8.11 -10.32
N ASN A 278 -24.85 -8.39 -11.29
CA ASN A 278 -24.52 -9.27 -12.40
C ASN A 278 -23.64 -8.52 -13.41
N TYR A 279 -22.54 -9.15 -13.84
CA TYR A 279 -21.59 -8.60 -14.82
C TYR A 279 -21.61 -9.43 -16.10
N THR A 280 -21.94 -8.79 -17.23
CA THR A 280 -21.80 -9.37 -18.57
C THR A 280 -20.33 -9.49 -18.98
N ALA A 281 -20.04 -10.15 -20.12
CA ALA A 281 -18.69 -10.18 -20.66
C ALA A 281 -18.19 -8.76 -21.02
N GLU A 282 -19.07 -7.93 -21.56
CA GLU A 282 -18.81 -6.53 -21.88
C GLU A 282 -18.51 -5.71 -20.61
N ASP A 283 -19.33 -5.85 -19.55
CA ASP A 283 -19.08 -5.16 -18.27
C ASP A 283 -17.68 -5.48 -17.70
N LYS A 284 -17.26 -6.75 -17.81
CA LYS A 284 -15.93 -7.19 -17.37
C LYS A 284 -14.84 -6.57 -18.22
N PHE A 285 -15.00 -6.58 -19.55
CA PHE A 285 -14.05 -5.98 -20.47
C PHE A 285 -13.88 -4.48 -20.20
N VAL A 286 -14.98 -3.74 -20.14
CA VAL A 286 -14.98 -2.29 -19.85
C VAL A 286 -14.36 -1.99 -18.49
N SER A 287 -14.57 -2.85 -17.49
CA SER A 287 -13.98 -2.69 -16.16
C SER A 287 -12.46 -2.88 -16.15
N VAL A 288 -11.88 -3.61 -17.09
CA VAL A 288 -10.43 -3.86 -17.15
C VAL A 288 -9.67 -2.72 -17.84
N ILE A 289 -10.30 -2.01 -18.79
CA ILE A 289 -9.68 -0.94 -19.57
C ILE A 289 -8.95 0.10 -18.69
N PRO A 290 -9.54 0.65 -17.61
CA PRO A 290 -8.84 1.66 -16.81
C PRO A 290 -7.62 1.11 -16.06
N ILE A 291 -7.63 -0.18 -15.68
CA ILE A 291 -6.47 -0.83 -15.05
C ILE A 291 -5.34 -0.97 -16.08
N VAL A 292 -5.66 -1.40 -17.30
CA VAL A 292 -4.67 -1.51 -18.40
C VAL A 292 -4.07 -0.15 -18.71
N LEU A 293 -4.89 0.90 -18.84
CA LEU A 293 -4.41 2.26 -19.07
C LEU A 293 -3.51 2.74 -17.91
N SER A 294 -3.88 2.46 -16.66
CA SER A 294 -3.05 2.79 -15.49
C SER A 294 -1.69 2.08 -15.54
N LEU A 295 -1.67 0.82 -15.99
CA LEU A 295 -0.43 0.07 -16.17
C LEU A 295 0.43 0.62 -17.32
N VAL A 296 -0.18 1.00 -18.44
CA VAL A 296 0.53 1.67 -19.54
C VAL A 296 1.17 2.97 -19.05
N LEU A 297 0.44 3.79 -18.29
CA LEU A 297 0.97 5.02 -17.71
C LEU A 297 2.11 4.76 -16.71
N PHE A 298 1.97 3.74 -15.85
CA PHE A 298 3.02 3.31 -14.94
C PHE A 298 4.28 2.90 -15.70
N THR A 299 4.16 1.98 -16.67
CA THR A 299 5.30 1.49 -17.46
C THR A 299 5.96 2.61 -18.27
N ALA A 300 5.19 3.54 -18.83
CA ALA A 300 5.72 4.71 -19.53
C ALA A 300 6.52 5.62 -18.57
N CYS A 301 6.01 5.87 -17.36
CA CYS A 301 6.72 6.64 -16.33
C CYS A 301 8.03 5.96 -15.91
N VAL A 302 7.99 4.64 -15.73
CA VAL A 302 9.18 3.82 -15.40
C VAL A 302 10.21 3.90 -16.53
N TYR A 303 9.77 3.75 -17.78
CA TYR A 303 10.64 3.83 -18.95
C TYR A 303 11.32 5.20 -19.10
N GLN A 304 10.57 6.30 -18.90
CA GLN A 304 11.15 7.65 -18.94
C GLN A 304 12.21 7.88 -17.87
N ASN A 305 12.07 7.25 -16.71
CA ASN A 305 13.01 7.37 -15.59
C ASN A 305 14.05 6.25 -15.54
N LEU A 306 14.10 5.36 -16.54
CA LEU A 306 14.91 4.14 -16.50
C LEU A 306 16.40 4.44 -16.26
N HIS A 307 16.93 5.49 -16.90
CA HIS A 307 18.31 5.95 -16.74
C HIS A 307 18.68 6.39 -15.31
N LYS A 308 17.69 6.79 -14.49
CA LYS A 308 17.90 7.17 -13.08
C LYS A 308 17.83 5.98 -12.14
N ILE A 309 17.04 4.96 -12.50
CA ILE A 309 16.69 3.83 -11.64
C ILE A 309 17.38 2.52 -12.03
N MET A 310 18.07 2.43 -13.17
CA MET A 310 18.95 1.29 -13.50
C MET A 310 20.41 1.66 -13.31
#